data_AF-A0A535IJS9-F1
#
_entry.id   AF-A0A535IJS9-F1
#
_cell.length_a   1.000
_cell.length_b   1.000
_cell.length_c   1.000
_cell.angle_alpha   90.00
_cell.angle_beta   90.00
_cell.angle_gamma   90.00
#
_symmetry.space_group_name_H-M   'P 1'
#
loop_
_entity.id
_entity.type
_entity.pdbx_description
1 polymer ?
#
loop_
_entity_poly.entity_id
_entity_poly.type
_entity_poly.pdbx_seq_one_letter_code
_entity_poly.pdbx_strand_id
1 'polypeptide(L)'
;MTLRKRGLSGLRARLPGRFLRYLIERFSLYSMVPACAIQYLFITHVAGVSAQWNDWPRWLTGFVTYIGVFLLLRLLDDMKDKRHDDRFYGERPVQRGLISLQELAWLAGALLVVLTAANLLWSTPAGIGL
;
A
#
# COMPACT_ATOMS: atom_id res chain seq x y z
N MET A 1 27.26 13.92 22.64
CA MET A 1 26.18 14.08 23.66
C MET A 1 25.16 15.00 22.99
N THR A 2 24.02 14.61 22.41
CA THR A 2 23.01 13.58 22.69
C THR A 2 22.10 13.47 21.45
N LEU A 3 22.19 12.40 20.65
CA LEU A 3 21.19 12.07 19.61
C LEU A 3 20.77 10.60 19.69
N ARG A 4 20.64 10.06 20.91
CA ARG A 4 20.23 8.67 21.18
C ARG A 4 18.93 8.61 21.98
N LYS A 5 17.90 9.38 21.62
CA LYS A 5 16.60 9.36 22.35
C LYS A 5 15.33 9.52 21.49
N ARG A 6 15.37 9.29 20.17
CA ARG A 6 14.14 9.33 19.33
C ARG A 6 13.69 8.00 18.71
N GLY A 7 14.41 6.89 18.94
CA GLY A 7 13.99 5.55 18.48
C GLY A 7 12.97 4.85 19.39
N LEU A 8 12.90 5.22 20.67
CA LEU A 8 12.13 4.48 21.68
C LEU A 8 10.64 4.90 21.80
N SER A 9 10.23 6.01 21.17
CA SER A 9 8.82 6.44 21.19
C SER A 9 7.94 5.69 20.18
N GLY A 10 8.53 5.04 19.17
CA GLY A 10 7.82 4.20 18.21
C GLY A 10 7.32 2.88 18.79
N LEU A 11 8.11 2.28 19.69
CA LEU A 11 7.84 0.96 20.30
C LEU A 11 6.60 0.92 21.21
N ARG A 12 6.11 2.07 21.68
CA ARG A 12 4.89 2.17 22.50
C ARG A 12 3.59 2.26 21.69
N ALA A 13 3.66 2.54 20.38
CA ALA A 13 2.48 2.66 19.55
C ALA A 13 1.99 1.29 19.07
N ARG A 14 0.66 1.10 19.06
CA ARG A 14 0.02 -0.08 18.46
C ARG A 14 0.44 -0.22 17.00
N LEU A 15 0.48 -1.45 16.49
CA LEU A 15 0.91 -1.78 15.11
C LEU A 15 0.27 -0.88 14.02
N PRO A 16 -1.05 -0.56 14.07
CA PRO A 16 -1.65 0.36 13.09
C PRO A 16 -1.02 1.77 13.08
N GLY A 17 -0.66 2.30 14.26
CA GLY A 17 -0.04 3.62 14.37
C GLY A 17 1.40 3.64 13.85
N ARG A 18 2.15 2.54 14.06
CA ARG A 18 3.49 2.36 13.47
C ARG A 18 3.42 2.23 11.96
N PHE A 19 2.46 1.46 11.46
CA PHE A 19 2.23 1.30 10.02
C PHE A 19 1.81 2.61 9.36
N LEU A 20 0.91 3.39 9.96
CA LEU A 20 0.52 4.69 9.42
C LEU A 20 1.72 5.66 9.32
N ARG A 21 2.56 5.70 10.36
CA ARG A 21 3.79 6.49 10.33
C ARG A 21 4.75 6.01 9.24
N TYR A 22 4.91 4.70 9.11
CA TYR A 22 5.68 4.08 8.04
C TYR A 22 5.19 4.54 6.66
N LEU A 23 3.87 4.52 6.40
CA LEU A 23 3.30 4.97 5.14
C LEU A 23 3.56 6.45 4.86
N ILE A 24 3.40 7.32 5.87
CA ILE A 24 3.62 8.75 5.72
C ILE A 24 5.09 9.04 5.42
N GLU A 25 6.01 8.45 6.18
CA GLU A 25 7.45 8.70 6.02
C GLU A 25 8.02 8.12 4.72
N ARG A 26 7.58 6.91 4.33
CA ARG A 26 8.15 6.20 3.18
C ARG A 26 7.52 6.62 1.85
N PHE A 27 6.22 6.90 1.87
CA PHE A 27 5.42 6.93 0.65
C PHE A 27 4.74 8.25 0.36
N SER A 28 4.89 9.26 1.25
CA SER A 28 4.24 10.57 1.14
C SER A 28 2.82 10.42 0.61
N LEU A 29 1.92 9.87 1.43
CA LEU A 29 0.55 9.54 1.01
C LEU A 29 -0.15 10.72 0.30
N TYR A 30 0.20 11.95 0.68
CA TYR A 30 -0.29 13.19 0.09
C TYR A 30 0.03 13.36 -1.40
N SER A 31 1.16 12.84 -1.90
CA SER A 31 1.47 12.89 -3.34
C SER A 31 1.03 11.63 -4.06
N MET A 32 1.11 10.47 -3.41
CA MET A 32 0.76 9.19 -4.03
C MET A 32 -0.73 9.09 -4.36
N VAL A 33 -1.62 9.42 -3.42
CA VAL A 33 -3.06 9.21 -3.59
C VAL A 33 -3.63 10.07 -4.74
N PRO A 34 -3.34 11.39 -4.85
CA PRO A 34 -3.81 12.18 -5.98
C PRO A 34 -3.24 11.71 -7.33
N ALA A 35 -1.96 11.32 -7.37
CA ALA A 35 -1.35 10.79 -8.58
C ALA A 35 -2.03 9.48 -9.03
N CYS A 36 -2.29 8.57 -8.09
CA CYS A 36 -3.02 7.33 -8.36
C CYS A 36 -4.47 7.61 -8.82
N ALA A 37 -5.14 8.62 -8.26
CA ALA A 37 -6.48 9.00 -8.67
C ALA A 37 -6.51 9.48 -10.13
N ILE A 38 -5.62 10.40 -10.49
CA ILE A 38 -5.50 10.88 -11.89
C ILE A 38 -5.18 9.72 -12.83
N GLN A 39 -4.23 8.87 -12.46
CA GLN A 39 -3.82 7.74 -13.30
C GLN A 39 -4.94 6.70 -13.46
N TYR A 40 -5.67 6.39 -12.39
CA TYR A 40 -6.82 5.50 -12.45
C TYR A 40 -7.94 6.06 -13.35
N LEU A 41 -8.30 7.34 -13.19
CA LEU A 41 -9.29 8.00 -14.05
C LEU A 41 -8.86 7.96 -15.52
N PHE A 42 -7.59 8.25 -15.81
CA PHE A 42 -7.07 8.16 -17.17
C PHE A 42 -7.16 6.74 -17.75
N ILE A 43 -6.75 5.72 -16.98
CA ILE A 43 -6.81 4.31 -17.40
C ILE A 43 -8.26 3.91 -17.70
N THR A 44 -9.19 4.21 -16.79
CA THR A 44 -10.61 3.87 -16.98
C THR A 44 -11.24 4.60 -18.17
N HIS A 45 -10.84 5.85 -18.42
CA HIS A 45 -11.29 6.61 -19.58
C HIS A 45 -10.79 5.99 -20.89
N VAL A 46 -9.49 5.67 -20.98
CA VAL A 46 -8.89 5.02 -22.16
C VAL A 46 -9.47 3.62 -22.39
N ALA A 47 -9.78 2.89 -21.32
CA ALA A 47 -10.43 1.58 -21.39
C ALA A 47 -11.92 1.64 -21.78
N GLY A 48 -12.50 2.82 -21.97
CA GLY A 48 -13.91 2.98 -22.36
C GLY A 48 -14.90 2.53 -21.30
N VAL A 49 -14.50 2.49 -20.03
CA VAL A 49 -15.37 2.07 -18.92
C VAL A 49 -16.45 3.13 -18.75
N SER A 50 -17.71 2.79 -19.06
CA SER A 50 -18.84 3.69 -18.85
C SER A 50 -19.11 3.86 -17.35
N ALA A 51 -19.03 5.09 -16.85
CA ALA A 51 -19.39 5.42 -15.48
C ALA A 51 -20.92 5.51 -15.34
N GLN A 52 -21.58 4.39 -15.07
CA GLN A 52 -22.96 4.42 -14.60
C GLN A 52 -22.98 4.72 -13.10
N TRP A 53 -23.86 5.62 -12.66
CA TRP A 53 -23.94 6.03 -11.25
C TRP A 53 -24.16 4.85 -10.29
N ASN A 54 -24.95 3.87 -10.71
CA ASN A 54 -25.23 2.67 -9.90
C ASN A 54 -24.04 1.70 -9.78
N ASP A 55 -22.98 1.86 -10.60
CA ASP A 55 -21.78 1.02 -10.60
C ASP A 55 -20.63 1.60 -9.76
N TRP A 56 -20.89 2.65 -8.96
CA TRP A 56 -19.88 3.25 -8.07
C TRP A 56 -19.14 2.25 -7.16
N PRO A 57 -19.73 1.14 -6.66
CA PRO A 57 -18.99 0.18 -5.84
C PRO A 57 -17.87 -0.52 -6.63
N ARG A 58 -18.08 -0.80 -7.92
CA ARG A 58 -17.07 -1.40 -8.80
C ARG A 58 -15.95 -0.41 -9.09
N TRP A 59 -16.31 0.85 -9.35
CA TRP A 59 -15.35 1.93 -9.54
C TRP A 59 -14.48 2.16 -8.31
N LEU A 60 -15.08 2.19 -7.12
CA LEU A 60 -14.35 2.34 -5.86
C LEU A 60 -13.45 1.13 -5.61
N THR A 61 -13.93 -0.09 -5.86
CA THR A 61 -13.14 -1.32 -5.67
C THR A 61 -11.94 -1.36 -6.62
N GLY A 62 -12.12 -0.98 -7.89
CA GLY A 62 -11.01 -0.86 -8.83
C GLY A 62 -9.98 0.19 -8.38
N PHE A 63 -10.43 1.35 -7.89
CA PHE A 63 -9.52 2.38 -7.38
C PHE A 63 -8.75 1.94 -6.12
N VAL A 64 -9.45 1.33 -5.15
CA VAL A 64 -8.83 0.77 -3.94
C VAL A 64 -7.85 -0.34 -4.29
N THR A 65 -8.18 -1.18 -5.26
CA THR A 65 -7.29 -2.23 -5.77
C THR A 65 -6.06 -1.64 -6.42
N TYR A 66 -6.23 -0.60 -7.24
CA TYR A 66 -5.14 0.08 -7.91
C TYR A 66 -4.13 0.67 -6.91
N ILE A 67 -4.61 1.42 -5.92
CA ILE A 67 -3.76 1.94 -4.84
C ILE A 67 -3.16 0.80 -4.01
N GLY A 68 -3.96 -0.22 -3.70
CA GLY A 68 -3.56 -1.36 -2.89
C GLY A 68 -2.43 -2.18 -3.55
N VAL A 69 -2.47 -2.37 -4.86
CA VAL A 69 -1.40 -3.02 -5.63
C VAL A 69 -0.13 -2.17 -5.60
N PHE A 70 -0.24 -0.86 -5.79
CA PHE A 70 0.90 0.05 -5.63
C PHE A 70 1.52 -0.05 -4.23
N LEU A 71 0.69 -0.10 -3.20
CA LEU A 71 1.14 -0.29 -1.83
C LEU A 71 1.86 -1.64 -1.69
N LEU A 72 1.29 -2.74 -2.18
CA LEU A 72 1.90 -4.07 -2.17
C LEU A 72 3.29 -4.07 -2.80
N LEU A 73 3.44 -3.49 -4.00
CA LEU A 73 4.73 -3.40 -4.67
C LEU A 73 5.77 -2.71 -3.78
N ARG A 74 5.39 -1.62 -3.12
CA ARG A 74 6.32 -0.90 -2.25
C ARG A 74 6.64 -1.63 -0.95
N LEU A 75 5.68 -2.37 -0.37
CA LEU A 75 5.97 -3.24 0.77
C LEU A 75 6.98 -4.33 0.39
N LEU A 76 6.81 -4.91 -0.80
CA LEU A 76 7.70 -5.94 -1.34
C LEU A 76 9.10 -5.39 -1.66
N ASP A 77 9.21 -4.15 -2.15
CA ASP A 77 10.49 -3.50 -2.39
C ASP A 77 11.30 -3.36 -1.08
N ASP A 78 10.67 -2.94 0.02
CA ASP A 78 11.36 -2.87 1.32
C ASP A 78 11.83 -4.26 1.84
N MET A 79 11.13 -5.33 1.47
CA MET A 79 11.54 -6.70 1.78
C MET A 79 12.70 -7.17 0.88
N LYS A 80 12.59 -6.91 -0.43
CA LYS A 80 13.57 -7.27 -1.46
C LYS A 80 14.89 -6.54 -1.24
N ASP A 81 14.84 -5.24 -0.96
CA ASP A 81 16.01 -4.37 -0.89
C ASP A 81 16.64 -4.33 0.51
N LYS A 82 16.14 -5.15 1.47
CA LYS A 82 16.59 -5.14 2.87
C LYS A 82 18.11 -5.09 3.03
N ARG A 83 18.84 -5.97 2.34
CA ARG A 83 20.31 -6.07 2.47
C ARG A 83 21.02 -4.82 1.97
N HIS A 84 20.52 -4.23 0.88
CA HIS A 84 21.07 -3.01 0.32
C HIS A 84 20.77 -1.83 1.26
N ASP A 85 19.53 -1.73 1.73
CA ASP A 85 19.08 -0.68 2.61
C ASP A 85 19.72 -0.71 4.00
N ASP A 86 20.03 -1.89 4.52
CA ASP A 86 20.79 -2.03 5.78
C ASP A 86 22.19 -1.40 5.68
N ARG A 87 22.80 -1.42 4.50
CA ARG A 87 24.14 -0.90 4.27
C ARG A 87 24.14 0.60 3.99
N PHE A 88 23.15 1.10 3.25
CA PHE A 88 23.17 2.46 2.70
C PHE A 88 22.09 3.41 3.23
N TYR A 89 21.02 2.87 3.84
CA TYR A 89 19.83 3.63 4.21
C TYR A 89 19.32 3.26 5.61
N GLY A 90 20.21 3.30 6.60
CA GLY A 90 19.92 2.93 7.99
C GLY A 90 18.86 3.82 8.65
N GLU A 91 18.63 5.02 8.12
CA GLU A 91 17.58 5.92 8.53
C GLU A 91 16.19 5.49 8.08
N ARG A 92 16.01 4.52 7.18
CA ARG A 92 14.67 4.11 6.72
C ARG A 92 13.86 3.43 7.85
N PRO A 93 12.51 3.51 7.81
CA PRO A 93 11.64 2.97 8.86
C PRO A 93 11.90 1.52 9.27
N VAL A 94 12.16 0.63 8.31
CA VAL A 94 12.42 -0.80 8.57
C VAL A 94 13.77 -0.98 9.25
N GLN A 95 14.80 -0.30 8.74
CA GLN A 95 16.19 -0.37 9.20
C GLN A 95 16.35 0.20 10.61
N ARG A 96 15.63 1.28 10.93
CA ARG A 96 15.60 1.88 12.27
C ARG A 96 14.73 1.12 13.27
N GLY A 97 14.03 0.06 12.85
CA GLY A 97 13.17 -0.76 13.70
C GLY A 97 11.80 -0.16 14.03
N LEU A 98 11.25 0.75 13.21
CA LEU A 98 9.87 1.23 13.39
C LEU A 98 8.87 0.09 13.14
N ILE A 99 9.14 -0.73 12.13
CA ILE A 99 8.34 -1.88 11.73
C ILE A 99 9.28 -3.00 11.27
N SER A 100 8.96 -4.23 11.64
CA SER A 100 9.73 -5.41 11.24
C SER A 100 9.31 -5.93 9.86
N LEU A 101 10.20 -6.65 9.19
CA LEU A 101 9.88 -7.31 7.91
C LEU A 101 8.75 -8.34 8.05
N GLN A 102 8.66 -9.02 9.19
CA GLN A 102 7.57 -9.98 9.44
C GLN A 102 6.22 -9.26 9.54
N GLU A 103 6.15 -8.13 10.24
CA GLU A 103 4.94 -7.30 10.28
C GLU A 103 4.56 -6.79 8.89
N LEU A 104 5.54 -6.36 8.08
CA LEU A 104 5.29 -5.95 6.69
C LEU A 104 4.78 -7.11 5.83
N ALA A 105 5.35 -8.31 5.97
CA ALA A 105 4.92 -9.49 5.22
C ALA A 105 3.47 -9.88 5.58
N TRP A 106 3.11 -9.86 6.86
CA TRP A 106 1.73 -10.11 7.30
C TRP A 106 0.76 -9.05 6.77
N LEU A 107 1.15 -7.77 6.80
CA LEU A 107 0.33 -6.69 6.28
C LEU A 107 0.15 -6.78 4.75
N ALA A 108 1.21 -7.13 4.02
CA ALA A 108 1.15 -7.36 2.58
C ALA A 108 0.25 -8.57 2.26
N GLY A 109 0.40 -9.69 2.98
CA GLY A 109 -0.46 -10.86 2.81
C GLY A 109 -1.93 -10.57 3.12
N ALA A 110 -2.21 -9.88 4.22
CA ALA A 110 -3.56 -9.46 4.59
C ALA A 110 -4.18 -8.53 3.54
N LEU A 111 -3.40 -7.54 3.06
CA LEU A 111 -3.84 -6.63 2.01
C LEU A 111 -4.15 -7.38 0.72
N LEU A 112 -3.29 -8.31 0.30
CA LEU A 112 -3.53 -9.15 -0.88
C LEU A 112 -4.85 -9.91 -0.75
N VAL A 113 -5.07 -10.59 0.37
CA VAL A 113 -6.32 -11.35 0.62
C VAL A 113 -7.54 -10.44 0.57
N VAL A 114 -7.49 -9.27 1.21
CA VAL A 114 -8.60 -8.30 1.22
C VAL A 114 -8.90 -7.79 -0.18
N LEU A 115 -7.87 -7.42 -0.95
CA LEU A 115 -8.05 -6.95 -2.32
C LEU A 115 -8.61 -8.06 -3.21
N THR A 116 -8.09 -9.29 -3.12
CA THR A 116 -8.61 -10.43 -3.87
C THR A 116 -10.07 -10.69 -3.52
N ALA A 117 -10.42 -10.73 -2.24
CA ALA A 117 -11.81 -10.93 -1.81
C ALA A 117 -12.73 -9.80 -2.32
N ALA A 118 -12.32 -8.54 -2.21
CA ALA A 118 -13.10 -7.41 -2.70
C ALA A 118 -13.33 -7.49 -4.23
N ASN A 119 -12.32 -7.87 -5.00
CA ASN A 119 -12.46 -8.07 -6.44
C ASN A 119 -13.31 -9.28 -6.78
N LEU A 120 -13.20 -10.40 -6.08
CA LEU A 120 -14.06 -11.57 -6.30
C LEU A 120 -15.53 -11.25 -6.06
N LEU A 121 -15.80 -10.44 -5.03
CA LEU A 121 -17.14 -10.00 -4.69
C LEU A 121 -17.73 -9.13 -5.80
N TRP A 122 -17.02 -8.06 -6.23
CA TRP A 122 -17.59 -7.07 -7.16
C TRP A 122 -17.21 -7.26 -8.64
N SER A 123 -16.41 -8.27 -8.96
CA SER A 123 -16.19 -8.70 -10.35
C SER A 123 -17.46 -9.34 -10.88
N THR A 124 -17.88 -8.93 -12.08
CA THR A 124 -18.90 -9.70 -12.81
C THR A 124 -18.26 -10.93 -13.44
N PRO A 125 -18.95 -12.07 -13.55
CA PRO A 125 -18.48 -13.21 -14.34
C PRO A 125 -18.31 -12.93 -15.85
N ALA A 126 -18.39 -11.67 -16.31
CA ALA A 126 -18.44 -11.30 -17.73
C ALA A 126 -17.11 -11.50 -18.49
N GLY A 127 -16.12 -12.19 -17.92
CA GLY A 127 -14.79 -12.38 -18.50
C GLY A 127 -14.18 -13.76 -18.34
N ILE A 128 -14.94 -14.78 -17.90
CA ILE A 128 -14.54 -16.18 -18.04
C ILE A 128 -15.60 -16.85 -18.90
N GLY A 129 -15.58 -16.53 -20.19
CA GLY A 129 -16.11 -17.44 -21.19
C GLY A 129 -15.16 -18.64 -21.26
N LEU A 130 -15.39 -19.63 -20.39
CA LEU A 130 -15.03 -21.02 -20.62
C LEU A 130 -16.25 -21.72 -21.22
#